data_AF-A0AAE3N6U2-F1
#
_entry.id   AF-A0AAE3N6U2-F1
#
_cell.length_a   1.000
_cell.length_b   1.000
_cell.length_c   1.000
_cell.angle_alpha   90.00
_cell.angle_beta   90.00
_cell.angle_gamma   90.00
#
_symmetry.space_group_name_H-M   'P 1'
#
loop_
_entity.id
_entity.type
_entity.pdbx_description
1 polymer ?
#
loop_
_entity_poly.entity_id
_entity_poly.type
_entity_poly.pdbx_seq_one_letter_code
_entity_poly.pdbx_strand_id
1 'polypeptide(L)'
;MTTIQILYEDDHQQRALALSTALVNQAAADPVSVAPKAVQGLRTLVFWGHGDKDALCRLSSREVVRLIGQWHALNPTLDAVEIITCNARHYDDAWLTKTDDKGKISKIKPKTHLHSYLAHALSGKRINNSMAKQVKRGLKYGRDSKVQKIQLKSMPESLNGSHNQYSILYWDQSSFSWCYVTGPSTAEMFEMGNNIKLTKSNGSDPSKKWGPARKGSFPEKVEAAKLEFPNADFGDVKAGKLADLRSMLEVVY
;
A
#
# COMPACT_ATOMS: atom_id res chain seq x y z
N MET A 1 -6.35 2.56 -25.28
CA MET A 1 -4.95 2.12 -25.20
C MET A 1 -4.61 1.87 -23.75
N THR A 2 -3.88 0.80 -23.45
CA THR A 2 -3.48 0.47 -22.07
C THR A 2 -2.39 1.43 -21.61
N THR A 3 -2.73 2.33 -20.68
CA THR A 3 -1.78 3.28 -20.09
C THR A 3 -1.30 2.82 -18.71
N ILE A 4 -1.92 1.78 -18.15
CA ILE A 4 -1.67 1.27 -16.81
C ILE A 4 -1.42 -0.24 -16.87
N GLN A 5 -0.38 -0.70 -16.20
CA GLN A 5 -0.13 -2.12 -15.96
C GLN A 5 -0.18 -2.39 -14.46
N ILE A 6 -1.08 -3.27 -14.03
CA ILE A 6 -1.18 -3.74 -12.65
C ILE A 6 -0.39 -5.06 -12.54
N LEU A 7 0.55 -5.10 -11.61
CA LEU A 7 1.33 -6.28 -11.23
C LEU A 7 0.83 -6.75 -9.86
N TYR A 8 0.23 -7.94 -9.82
CA TYR A 8 -0.40 -8.45 -8.60
C TYR A 8 0.27 -9.68 -8.01
N GLU A 9 0.17 -9.85 -6.70
CA GLU A 9 0.44 -11.14 -6.07
C GLU A 9 -0.73 -12.11 -6.32
N ASP A 10 -0.48 -13.41 -6.41
CA ASP A 10 -1.45 -14.40 -6.91
C ASP A 10 -2.83 -14.34 -6.22
N ASP A 11 -2.86 -14.17 -4.90
CA ASP A 11 -4.10 -14.09 -4.12
C ASP A 11 -4.84 -12.73 -4.23
N HIS A 12 -4.23 -11.77 -4.95
CA HIS A 12 -4.81 -10.47 -5.31
C HIS A 12 -5.35 -10.42 -6.74
N GLN A 13 -5.27 -11.50 -7.51
CA GLN A 13 -5.72 -11.54 -8.91
C GLN A 13 -7.12 -10.97 -9.11
N GLN A 14 -8.11 -11.41 -8.33
CA GLN A 14 -9.50 -10.96 -8.48
C GLN A 14 -9.65 -9.45 -8.25
N ARG A 15 -8.90 -8.88 -7.28
CA ARG A 15 -8.89 -7.43 -6.99
C ARG A 15 -8.29 -6.65 -8.13
N ALA A 16 -7.16 -7.12 -8.65
CA ALA A 16 -6.45 -6.48 -9.74
C ALA A 16 -7.26 -6.48 -11.04
N LEU A 17 -7.93 -7.60 -11.37
CA LEU A 17 -8.84 -7.70 -12.52
C LEU A 17 -10.08 -6.82 -12.35
N ALA A 18 -10.64 -6.74 -11.14
CA ALA A 18 -11.76 -5.85 -10.86
C ALA A 18 -11.37 -4.37 -11.05
N LEU A 19 -10.18 -3.97 -10.58
CA LEU A 19 -9.68 -2.62 -10.77
C LEU A 19 -9.36 -2.33 -12.24
N SER A 20 -8.74 -3.26 -12.96
CA SER A 20 -8.45 -3.05 -14.38
C SER A 20 -9.73 -2.83 -15.19
N THR A 21 -10.79 -3.59 -14.86
CA THR A 21 -12.13 -3.43 -15.46
C THR A 21 -12.76 -2.09 -15.10
N ALA A 22 -12.66 -1.67 -13.83
CA ALA A 22 -13.19 -0.39 -13.36
C ALA A 22 -12.51 0.83 -14.00
N LEU A 23 -11.30 0.67 -14.53
CA LEU A 23 -10.53 1.70 -15.24
C LEU A 23 -10.81 1.76 -16.75
N VAL A 24 -11.94 1.18 -17.20
CA VAL A 24 -12.49 1.33 -18.57
C VAL A 24 -11.44 1.02 -19.66
N ASN A 25 -10.81 -0.15 -19.56
CA ASN A 25 -9.80 -0.64 -20.52
C ASN A 25 -8.53 0.21 -20.64
N GLN A 26 -8.28 1.12 -19.70
CA GLN A 26 -6.98 1.82 -19.59
C GLN A 26 -5.91 0.95 -18.92
N ALA A 27 -6.31 -0.18 -18.33
CA ALA A 27 -5.45 -1.02 -17.51
C ALA A 27 -5.45 -2.48 -17.97
N ALA A 28 -4.28 -3.11 -17.88
CA ALA A 28 -4.11 -4.55 -17.90
C ALA A 28 -3.61 -5.03 -16.52
N ALA A 29 -3.84 -6.30 -16.20
CA ALA A 29 -3.39 -6.88 -14.94
C ALA A 29 -2.67 -8.22 -15.22
N ASP A 30 -1.48 -8.37 -14.68
CA ASP A 30 -0.66 -9.58 -14.77
C ASP A 30 -0.07 -9.92 -13.38
N PRO A 31 0.27 -11.19 -13.11
CA PRO A 31 1.01 -11.54 -11.91
C PRO A 31 2.35 -10.80 -11.84
N VAL A 32 2.82 -10.46 -10.64
CA VAL A 32 4.11 -9.78 -10.44
C VAL A 32 5.31 -10.60 -10.94
N SER A 33 5.14 -11.92 -11.05
CA SER A 33 6.11 -12.86 -11.59
C SER A 33 6.22 -12.82 -13.12
N VAL A 34 5.33 -12.10 -13.81
CA VAL A 34 5.39 -11.97 -15.27
C VAL A 34 6.69 -11.30 -15.70
N ALA A 35 7.29 -11.80 -16.78
CA ALA A 35 8.41 -11.12 -17.40
C ALA A 35 7.98 -9.73 -17.92
N PRO A 36 8.79 -8.67 -17.73
CA PRO A 36 8.53 -7.36 -18.31
C PRO A 36 8.33 -7.44 -19.82
N LYS A 37 7.34 -6.70 -20.32
CA LYS A 37 6.97 -6.67 -21.74
C LYS A 37 6.71 -5.24 -22.21
N ALA A 38 6.84 -5.00 -23.52
CA ALA A 38 6.46 -3.73 -24.11
C ALA A 38 4.92 -3.60 -24.13
N VAL A 39 4.41 -2.48 -23.64
CA VAL A 39 3.00 -2.11 -23.61
C VAL A 39 2.88 -0.72 -24.20
N GLN A 40 2.20 -0.61 -25.35
CA GLN A 40 2.10 0.63 -26.09
C GLN A 40 1.42 1.72 -25.24
N GLY A 41 2.14 2.80 -24.98
CA GLY A 41 1.62 3.95 -24.22
C GLY A 41 1.55 3.73 -22.71
N LEU A 42 2.29 2.75 -22.16
CA LEU A 42 2.36 2.55 -20.71
C LEU A 42 2.92 3.79 -20.01
N ARG A 43 2.16 4.32 -19.05
CA ARG A 43 2.50 5.51 -18.25
C ARG A 43 2.61 5.18 -16.77
N THR A 44 1.88 4.16 -16.29
CA THR A 44 1.81 3.81 -14.87
C THR A 44 1.98 2.32 -14.64
N LEU A 45 2.87 1.96 -13.72
CA LEU A 45 3.02 0.61 -13.20
C LEU A 45 2.47 0.54 -11.78
N VAL A 46 1.47 -0.29 -11.53
CA VAL A 46 0.83 -0.45 -10.22
C VAL A 46 1.28 -1.77 -9.63
N PHE A 47 1.75 -1.77 -8.38
CA PHE A 47 1.98 -2.97 -7.59
C PHE A 47 0.81 -3.18 -6.64
N TRP A 48 0.17 -4.35 -6.68
CA TRP A 48 -0.90 -4.70 -5.75
C TRP A 48 -0.73 -6.11 -5.17
N GLY A 49 -0.32 -6.18 -3.91
CA GLY A 49 -0.17 -7.46 -3.21
C GLY A 49 -0.01 -7.25 -1.71
N HIS A 50 0.49 -8.27 -1.03
CA HIS A 50 0.87 -8.13 0.38
C HIS A 50 2.08 -7.23 0.52
N GLY A 51 2.12 -6.55 1.66
CA GLY A 51 3.15 -5.62 2.04
C GLY A 51 3.50 -5.84 3.49
N ASP A 52 4.79 -5.96 3.75
CA ASP A 52 5.34 -5.90 5.09
C ASP A 52 6.54 -4.94 5.10
N LYS A 53 7.32 -4.99 6.17
CA LYS A 53 8.48 -4.12 6.35
C LYS A 53 9.62 -4.40 5.35
N ASP A 54 9.70 -5.61 4.83
CA ASP A 54 10.81 -6.13 4.04
C ASP A 54 10.41 -6.48 2.60
N ALA A 55 9.13 -6.75 2.34
CA ALA A 55 8.63 -7.20 1.04
C ALA A 55 7.32 -6.52 0.57
N LEU A 56 7.20 -6.37 -0.75
CA LEU A 56 6.00 -5.97 -1.48
C LEU A 56 5.77 -6.99 -2.60
N CYS A 57 4.62 -7.65 -2.62
CA CYS A 57 4.34 -8.75 -3.55
C CYS A 57 5.45 -9.83 -3.52
N ARG A 58 5.97 -10.14 -2.30
CA ARG A 58 7.12 -11.03 -2.06
C ARG A 58 8.47 -10.55 -2.63
N LEU A 59 8.55 -9.31 -3.09
CA LEU A 59 9.79 -8.70 -3.59
C LEU A 59 10.36 -7.74 -2.56
N SER A 60 11.66 -7.82 -2.31
CA SER A 60 12.36 -6.79 -1.55
C SER A 60 12.29 -5.43 -2.26
N SER A 61 12.48 -4.34 -1.53
CA SER A 61 12.52 -2.99 -2.12
C SER A 61 13.52 -2.86 -3.27
N ARG A 62 14.66 -3.57 -3.20
CA ARG A 62 15.66 -3.63 -4.29
C ARG A 62 15.12 -4.36 -5.52
N GLU A 63 14.43 -5.47 -5.34
CA GLU A 63 13.84 -6.25 -6.44
C GLU A 63 12.71 -5.49 -7.11
N VAL A 64 11.88 -4.77 -6.35
CA VAL A 64 10.86 -3.85 -6.89
C VAL A 64 11.51 -2.79 -7.78
N VAL A 65 12.57 -2.12 -7.30
CA VAL A 65 13.28 -1.10 -8.09
C VAL A 65 13.91 -1.70 -9.35
N ARG A 66 14.51 -2.90 -9.26
CA ARG A 66 15.04 -3.61 -10.43
C ARG A 66 13.93 -3.91 -11.44
N LEU A 67 12.79 -4.39 -10.98
CA LEU A 67 11.65 -4.72 -11.83
C LEU A 67 11.09 -3.46 -12.52
N ILE A 68 10.96 -2.34 -11.79
CA ILE A 68 10.59 -1.04 -12.37
C ILE A 68 11.56 -0.63 -13.49
N GLY A 69 12.88 -0.79 -13.27
CA GLY A 69 13.89 -0.52 -14.30
C GLY A 69 13.74 -1.39 -15.54
N GLN A 70 13.45 -2.67 -15.38
CA GLN A 70 13.22 -3.59 -16.50
C GLN A 70 11.95 -3.23 -17.28
N TRP A 71 10.86 -2.87 -16.59
CA TRP A 71 9.65 -2.37 -17.24
C TRP A 71 9.89 -1.05 -17.96
N HIS A 72 10.57 -0.09 -17.33
CA HIS A 72 10.90 1.20 -17.93
C HIS A 72 11.78 1.06 -19.18
N ALA A 73 12.74 0.13 -19.19
CA ALA A 73 13.60 -0.11 -20.34
C ALA A 73 12.81 -0.49 -21.61
N LEU A 74 11.69 -1.19 -21.45
CA LEU A 74 10.79 -1.59 -22.55
C LEU A 74 9.66 -0.57 -22.78
N ASN A 75 9.45 0.36 -21.84
CA ASN A 75 8.34 1.30 -21.82
C ASN A 75 8.83 2.70 -21.41
N PRO A 76 9.54 3.42 -22.30
CA PRO A 76 10.22 4.68 -21.96
C PRO A 76 9.26 5.83 -21.59
N THR A 77 7.95 5.66 -21.81
CA THR A 77 6.90 6.61 -21.38
C THR A 77 6.42 6.39 -19.95
N LEU A 78 6.86 5.32 -19.28
CA LEU A 78 6.54 5.01 -17.89
C LEU A 78 7.13 6.09 -16.97
N ASP A 79 6.27 6.85 -16.29
CA ASP A 79 6.71 7.95 -15.42
C ASP A 79 6.07 7.93 -14.03
N ALA A 80 5.16 6.99 -13.78
CA ALA A 80 4.55 6.81 -12.48
C ALA A 80 4.59 5.33 -12.04
N VAL A 81 4.85 5.13 -10.75
CA VAL A 81 4.66 3.87 -10.04
C VAL A 81 3.69 4.09 -8.90
N GLU A 82 2.78 3.16 -8.71
CA GLU A 82 1.78 3.18 -7.64
C GLU A 82 1.90 1.90 -6.82
N ILE A 83 1.87 2.04 -5.49
CA ILE A 83 1.91 0.90 -4.57
C ILE A 83 0.59 0.85 -3.79
N ILE A 84 -0.21 -0.18 -4.07
CA ILE A 84 -1.46 -0.51 -3.38
C ILE A 84 -1.19 -1.74 -2.51
N THR A 85 -0.98 -1.55 -1.22
CA THR A 85 -0.78 -2.68 -0.31
C THR A 85 -1.24 -2.34 1.10
N CYS A 86 -1.62 -3.36 1.86
CA CYS A 86 -1.71 -3.25 3.31
C CYS A 86 -0.30 -2.91 3.85
N ASN A 87 -0.21 -2.10 4.90
CA ASN A 87 1.06 -1.77 5.53
C ASN A 87 2.12 -1.13 4.62
N ALA A 88 1.72 -0.48 3.51
CA ALA A 88 2.65 0.16 2.56
C ALA A 88 3.62 1.14 3.23
N ARG A 89 3.21 1.69 4.38
CA ARG A 89 3.92 2.68 5.15
C ARG A 89 4.29 2.24 6.58
N HIS A 90 4.30 0.92 6.84
CA HIS A 90 4.73 0.39 8.14
C HIS A 90 6.15 0.83 8.48
N TYR A 91 6.36 1.17 9.75
CA TYR A 91 7.66 1.54 10.26
C TYR A 91 8.41 0.31 10.78
N ASP A 92 9.73 0.28 10.56
CA ASP A 92 10.63 -0.57 11.35
C ASP A 92 11.56 0.37 12.12
N ASP A 93 11.42 0.37 13.45
CA ASP A 93 12.36 1.02 14.37
C ASP A 93 13.74 0.32 14.33
N ALA A 94 13.82 -0.90 13.81
CA ALA A 94 15.08 -1.57 13.55
C ALA A 94 15.76 -0.90 12.35
N TRP A 95 16.66 0.02 12.68
CA TRP A 95 17.89 0.25 11.92
C TRP A 95 18.32 -1.03 11.21
N LEU A 96 18.13 -1.06 9.88
CA LEU A 96 18.37 -2.19 8.97
C LEU A 96 19.33 -3.22 9.57
N THR A 97 18.77 -4.25 10.18
CA THR A 97 19.53 -5.43 10.56
C THR A 97 19.94 -6.11 9.26
N LYS A 98 21.23 -6.07 8.91
CA LYS A 98 21.74 -6.99 7.89
C LYS A 98 22.01 -8.31 8.57
N THR A 99 21.34 -9.33 8.11
CA THR A 99 21.77 -10.71 8.25
C THR A 99 22.83 -10.94 7.19
N ASP A 100 24.06 -11.29 7.59
CA ASP A 100 25.07 -11.72 6.61
C ASP A 100 24.75 -13.11 6.06
N ASP A 101 25.52 -13.57 5.08
CA ASP A 101 25.34 -14.87 4.42
C ASP A 101 25.51 -16.07 5.39
N LYS A 102 25.85 -15.81 6.66
CA LYS A 102 26.02 -16.77 7.76
C LYS A 102 24.93 -16.66 8.82
N GLY A 103 23.88 -15.87 8.60
CA GLY A 103 22.79 -15.70 9.56
C GLY A 103 23.08 -14.70 10.68
N LYS A 104 24.23 -13.99 10.67
CA LYS A 104 24.59 -13.08 11.75
C LYS A 104 23.92 -11.73 11.55
N ILE A 105 23.08 -11.36 12.52
CA ILE A 105 22.41 -10.07 12.55
C ILE A 105 23.41 -9.00 13.01
N SER A 106 23.67 -8.03 12.13
CA SER A 106 24.45 -6.84 12.44
C SER A 106 23.58 -5.59 12.31
N LYS A 107 23.58 -4.73 13.35
CA LYS A 107 23.00 -3.38 13.27
C LYS A 107 23.91 -2.54 12.39
N ILE A 108 23.58 -2.41 11.11
CA ILE A 108 24.36 -1.56 10.22
C ILE A 108 23.90 -0.13 10.40
N LYS A 109 24.79 0.72 10.90
CA LYS A 109 24.69 2.17 10.67
C LYS A 109 24.79 2.38 9.16
N PRO A 110 23.72 2.81 8.46
CA PRO A 110 23.78 3.05 7.03
C PRO A 110 24.80 4.14 6.76
N LYS A 111 25.96 3.75 6.19
CA LYS A 111 27.07 4.66 5.85
C LYS A 111 26.63 5.79 4.90
N THR A 112 25.53 5.61 4.17
CA THR A 112 25.03 6.55 3.16
C THR A 112 24.24 7.73 3.71
N HIS A 113 24.02 7.83 5.03
CA HIS A 113 23.12 8.84 5.56
C HIS A 113 23.63 9.57 6.81
N LEU A 114 24.94 9.84 6.93
CA LEU A 114 25.41 10.75 7.99
C LEU A 114 24.64 12.08 7.95
N HIS A 115 24.35 12.61 6.77
CA HIS A 115 23.60 13.85 6.61
C HIS A 115 22.12 13.74 7.00
N SER A 116 21.44 12.66 6.62
CA SER A 116 20.05 12.41 7.04
C SER A 116 19.99 12.14 8.55
N TYR A 117 20.95 11.38 9.07
CA TYR A 117 21.10 11.15 10.50
C TYR A 117 21.32 12.45 11.26
N LEU A 118 22.21 13.34 10.83
CA LEU A 118 22.43 14.63 11.49
C LEU A 118 21.19 15.52 11.44
N ALA A 119 20.50 15.59 10.29
CA ALA A 119 19.25 16.33 10.16
C ALA A 119 18.11 15.78 11.05
N HIS A 120 18.05 14.46 11.22
CA HIS A 120 17.04 13.79 12.03
C HIS A 120 17.40 13.72 13.54
N ALA A 121 18.67 13.55 13.87
CA ALA A 121 19.18 13.51 15.25
C ALA A 121 19.00 14.86 15.96
N LEU A 122 19.15 15.97 15.23
CA LEU A 122 18.93 17.31 15.79
C LEU A 122 17.45 17.70 15.86
N SER A 123 16.59 17.09 15.04
CA SER A 123 15.14 17.39 15.02
C SER A 123 14.30 16.46 15.88
N GLY A 124 14.89 15.40 16.45
CA GLY A 124 14.16 14.34 17.17
C GLY A 124 13.22 13.51 16.29
N LYS A 125 13.13 13.80 14.98
CA LYS A 125 12.25 13.09 14.05
C LYS A 125 12.89 11.78 13.63
N ARG A 126 12.25 10.64 13.91
CA ARG A 126 12.69 9.33 13.43
C ARG A 126 12.60 9.22 11.91
N ILE A 127 13.56 8.52 11.28
CA ILE A 127 13.61 8.34 9.83
C ILE A 127 12.58 7.29 9.44
N ASN A 128 11.45 7.67 8.83
CA ASN A 128 10.49 6.73 8.27
C ASN A 128 11.15 5.86 7.18
N ASN A 129 11.16 4.53 7.39
CA ASN A 129 11.83 3.53 6.56
C ASN A 129 10.85 2.54 5.89
N SER A 130 9.61 2.96 5.66
CA SER A 130 8.63 2.09 5.03
C SER A 130 9.05 1.56 3.67
N MET A 131 8.43 0.46 3.24
CA MET A 131 8.64 -0.13 1.91
C MET A 131 8.51 0.92 0.80
N ALA A 132 7.46 1.75 0.82
CA ALA A 132 7.29 2.83 -0.15
C ALA A 132 8.48 3.82 -0.14
N LYS A 133 9.00 4.20 1.03
CA LYS A 133 10.18 5.08 1.13
C LYS A 133 11.47 4.38 0.72
N GLN A 134 11.61 3.08 0.98
CA GLN A 134 12.74 2.29 0.48
C GLN A 134 12.75 2.25 -1.05
N VAL A 135 11.63 1.96 -1.69
CA VAL A 135 11.47 2.00 -3.15
C VAL A 135 11.74 3.41 -3.67
N LYS A 136 11.17 4.47 -3.05
CA LYS A 136 11.42 5.86 -3.45
C LYS A 136 12.90 6.22 -3.45
N ARG A 137 13.62 5.85 -2.39
CA ARG A 137 15.06 6.09 -2.29
C ARG A 137 15.84 5.28 -3.33
N GLY A 138 15.45 4.04 -3.57
CA GLY A 138 16.05 3.22 -4.62
C GLY A 138 15.85 3.81 -6.02
N LEU A 139 14.69 4.40 -6.31
CA LEU A 139 14.45 5.15 -7.55
C LEU A 139 15.31 6.42 -7.60
N LYS A 140 15.29 7.24 -6.54
CA LYS A 140 15.97 8.56 -6.50
C LYS A 140 17.49 8.49 -6.51
N TYR A 141 18.07 7.53 -5.77
CA TYR A 141 19.51 7.41 -5.58
C TYR A 141 20.10 6.18 -6.27
N GLY A 142 19.28 5.45 -7.04
CA GLY A 142 19.73 4.33 -7.85
C GLY A 142 20.70 4.75 -8.95
N ARG A 143 21.47 3.78 -9.47
CA ARG A 143 22.44 4.02 -10.55
C ARG A 143 21.77 4.33 -11.90
N ASP A 144 20.54 3.88 -12.09
CA ASP A 144 19.79 4.13 -13.32
C ASP A 144 19.12 5.52 -13.26
N SER A 145 19.73 6.49 -13.92
CA SER A 145 19.23 7.86 -14.00
C SER A 145 17.87 7.99 -14.70
N LYS A 146 17.47 6.99 -15.51
CA LYS A 146 16.21 7.04 -16.26
C LYS A 146 15.01 6.84 -15.32
N VAL A 147 15.13 5.98 -14.32
CA VAL A 147 14.05 5.73 -13.34
C VAL A 147 14.01 6.76 -12.21
N GLN A 148 15.02 7.62 -12.06
CA GLN A 148 15.06 8.66 -11.01
C GLN A 148 13.92 9.69 -11.13
N LYS A 149 13.38 9.88 -12.34
CA LYS A 149 12.28 10.80 -12.62
C LYS A 149 10.90 10.21 -12.37
N ILE A 150 10.81 8.89 -12.14
CA ILE A 150 9.53 8.23 -11.90
C ILE A 150 8.93 8.74 -10.59
N GLN A 151 7.68 9.18 -10.67
CA GLN A 151 6.89 9.53 -9.51
C GLN A 151 6.42 8.26 -8.80
N LEU A 152 6.60 8.19 -7.49
CA LEU A 152 6.05 7.11 -6.68
C LEU A 152 4.84 7.62 -5.92
N LYS A 153 3.72 6.92 -6.02
CA LYS A 153 2.55 7.12 -5.15
C LYS A 153 2.30 5.86 -4.34
N SER A 154 1.73 6.01 -3.15
CA SER A 154 1.38 4.90 -2.29
C SER A 154 0.17 5.24 -1.42
N MET A 155 -0.38 4.24 -0.73
CA MET A 155 -1.43 4.43 0.27
C MET A 155 -1.02 5.52 1.28
N PRO A 156 -1.98 6.33 1.75
CA PRO A 156 -1.72 7.45 2.65
C PRO A 156 -1.16 6.98 4.00
N GLU A 157 -0.38 7.85 4.66
CA GLU A 157 -0.08 7.67 6.09
C GLU A 157 -1.35 7.98 6.89
N SER A 158 -1.47 7.47 8.13
CA SER A 158 -2.56 7.97 8.98
C SER A 158 -2.37 9.47 9.25
N LEU A 159 -3.46 10.13 9.59
CA LEU A 159 -3.52 11.55 9.95
C LEU A 159 -2.61 11.91 11.12
N ASN A 160 -2.38 10.99 12.06
CA ASN A 160 -1.56 11.26 13.23
C ASN A 160 -0.07 10.94 13.02
N GLY A 161 0.31 10.37 11.87
CA GLY A 161 1.71 10.06 11.54
C GLY A 161 2.43 9.20 12.59
N SER A 162 1.66 8.58 13.50
CA SER A 162 2.18 7.84 14.65
C SER A 162 2.93 6.62 14.15
N HIS A 163 4.01 6.31 14.84
CA HIS A 163 4.92 5.23 14.45
C HIS A 163 4.20 3.87 14.56
N ASN A 164 4.53 2.92 13.68
CA ASN A 164 3.96 1.55 13.65
C ASN A 164 2.45 1.45 13.38
N GLN A 165 1.89 2.35 12.58
CA GLN A 165 0.48 2.25 12.23
C GLN A 165 0.20 1.14 11.24
N TYR A 166 -0.68 0.25 11.67
CA TYR A 166 -1.22 -0.83 10.88
C TYR A 166 -2.23 -0.26 9.92
N SER A 167 -2.24 -0.82 8.71
CA SER A 167 -3.23 -0.42 7.72
C SER A 167 -3.73 -1.62 6.94
N ILE A 168 -5.03 -1.61 6.70
CA ILE A 168 -5.72 -2.66 5.97
C ILE A 168 -6.56 -2.04 4.88
N LEU A 169 -6.46 -2.62 3.68
CA LEU A 169 -7.33 -2.32 2.57
C LEU A 169 -8.34 -3.45 2.43
N TYR A 170 -9.58 -3.16 2.80
CA TYR A 170 -10.71 -4.02 2.54
C TYR A 170 -11.26 -3.78 1.14
N TRP A 171 -11.68 -4.86 0.49
CA TRP A 171 -12.39 -4.83 -0.78
C TRP A 171 -13.69 -5.64 -0.67
N ASP A 172 -14.76 -5.09 -1.23
CA ASP A 172 -16.06 -5.71 -1.28
C ASP A 172 -16.44 -5.93 -2.75
N GLN A 173 -16.31 -7.19 -3.16
CA GLN A 173 -16.61 -7.63 -4.52
C GLN A 173 -18.07 -7.37 -4.93
N SER A 174 -19.05 -7.49 -4.02
CA SER A 174 -20.47 -7.35 -4.39
C SER A 174 -20.86 -5.91 -4.70
N SER A 175 -20.23 -4.96 -4.03
CA SER A 175 -20.53 -3.52 -4.19
C SER A 175 -19.45 -2.77 -4.98
N PHE A 176 -18.40 -3.48 -5.44
CA PHE A 176 -17.19 -2.92 -6.04
C PHE A 176 -16.68 -1.70 -5.29
N SER A 177 -16.57 -1.83 -3.96
CA SER A 177 -16.12 -0.75 -3.08
C SER A 177 -14.90 -1.17 -2.27
N TRP A 178 -14.18 -0.20 -1.73
CA TRP A 178 -13.05 -0.43 -0.85
C TRP A 178 -13.17 0.40 0.43
N CYS A 179 -12.47 -0.05 1.47
CA CYS A 179 -12.29 0.69 2.71
C CYS A 179 -10.84 0.54 3.16
N TYR A 180 -10.14 1.65 3.33
CA TYR A 180 -8.82 1.71 3.90
C TYR A 180 -8.93 2.19 5.33
N VAL A 181 -8.43 1.38 6.24
CA VAL A 181 -8.47 1.63 7.68
C VAL A 181 -7.03 1.67 8.16
N THR A 182 -6.66 2.71 8.90
CA THR A 182 -5.39 2.74 9.63
C THR A 182 -5.65 2.83 11.13
N GLY A 183 -4.71 2.33 11.94
CA GLY A 183 -4.83 2.36 13.40
C GLY A 183 -3.47 2.26 14.10
N PRO A 184 -3.36 2.73 15.36
CA PRO A 184 -2.10 2.72 16.10
C PRO A 184 -1.66 1.31 16.52
N SER A 185 -2.59 0.35 16.60
CA SER A 185 -2.29 -1.06 16.86
C SER A 185 -3.02 -2.00 15.90
N THR A 186 -2.54 -3.26 15.81
CA THR A 186 -3.27 -4.32 15.10
C THR A 186 -4.65 -4.52 15.70
N ALA A 187 -4.77 -4.50 17.03
CA ALA A 187 -6.02 -4.77 17.74
C ALA A 187 -7.10 -3.75 17.36
N GLU A 188 -6.78 -2.45 17.43
CA GLU A 188 -7.73 -1.38 17.07
C GLU A 188 -8.07 -1.39 15.58
N MET A 189 -7.07 -1.63 14.73
CA MET A 189 -7.28 -1.73 13.28
C MET A 189 -8.16 -2.94 12.93
N PHE A 190 -7.95 -4.09 13.58
CA PHE A 190 -8.79 -5.26 13.42
C PHE A 190 -10.17 -5.06 14.03
N GLU A 191 -10.31 -4.39 15.16
CA GLU A 191 -11.60 -4.08 15.76
C GLU A 191 -12.41 -3.17 14.84
N MET A 192 -11.83 -2.05 14.38
CA MET A 192 -12.47 -1.13 13.44
C MET A 192 -12.79 -1.81 12.12
N GLY A 193 -11.83 -2.57 11.60
CA GLY A 193 -11.98 -3.33 10.38
C GLY A 193 -13.02 -4.45 10.48
N ASN A 194 -13.13 -5.12 11.63
CA ASN A 194 -14.17 -6.10 11.92
C ASN A 194 -15.53 -5.43 12.09
N ASN A 195 -15.62 -4.27 12.75
CA ASN A 195 -16.85 -3.50 12.84
C ASN A 195 -17.34 -3.08 11.45
N ILE A 196 -16.42 -2.80 10.52
CA ILE A 196 -16.73 -2.49 9.12
C ILE A 196 -17.04 -3.76 8.29
N LYS A 197 -16.30 -4.87 8.50
CA LYS A 197 -16.34 -6.11 7.68
C LYS A 197 -17.36 -7.15 8.13
N LEU A 198 -17.65 -7.28 9.43
CA LEU A 198 -18.62 -8.25 10.00
C LEU A 198 -20.07 -7.95 9.59
N THR A 199 -20.29 -6.92 8.77
CA THR A 199 -21.50 -6.74 7.96
C THR A 199 -21.75 -7.85 6.93
N LYS A 200 -20.81 -8.78 6.70
CA LYS A 200 -20.97 -9.92 5.77
C LYS A 200 -21.31 -11.27 6.41
N SER A 201 -21.14 -11.44 7.72
CA SER A 201 -21.52 -12.69 8.38
C SER A 201 -22.48 -12.37 9.52
N ASN A 202 -23.74 -12.75 9.35
CA ASN A 202 -24.61 -13.08 10.47
C ASN A 202 -23.93 -14.21 11.26
N GLY A 203 -23.00 -13.85 12.15
CA GLY A 203 -22.36 -14.74 13.11
C GLY A 203 -23.24 -14.81 14.36
N SER A 204 -23.51 -16.03 14.79
CA SER A 204 -24.48 -16.45 15.79
C SER A 204 -24.13 -16.09 17.24
N ASP A 205 -23.63 -14.89 17.53
CA ASP A 205 -23.50 -14.40 18.91
C ASP A 205 -24.73 -13.56 19.28
N PRO A 206 -25.78 -14.16 19.88
CA PRO A 206 -26.99 -13.46 20.27
C PRO A 206 -26.77 -12.48 21.44
N SER A 207 -25.60 -12.51 22.10
CA SER A 207 -25.31 -11.64 23.25
C SER A 207 -24.88 -10.22 22.84
N LYS A 208 -24.40 -10.07 21.61
CA LYS A 208 -24.08 -8.75 21.04
C LYS A 208 -25.23 -8.31 20.14
N LYS A 209 -26.04 -7.37 20.63
CA LYS A 209 -27.00 -6.62 19.80
C LYS A 209 -26.23 -5.71 18.84
N TRP A 210 -25.66 -6.31 17.79
CA TRP A 210 -25.14 -5.54 16.66
C TRP A 210 -26.32 -4.85 15.97
N GLY A 211 -26.18 -3.56 15.64
CA GLY A 211 -27.19 -2.84 14.88
C GLY A 211 -27.55 -3.54 13.56
N PRO A 212 -28.68 -3.22 12.92
CA PRO A 212 -29.15 -3.93 11.72
C PRO A 212 -28.03 -3.97 10.68
N ALA A 213 -27.50 -5.17 10.43
CA ALA A 213 -26.35 -5.39 9.57
C ALA A 213 -26.54 -4.67 8.23
N ARG A 214 -25.65 -3.70 7.99
CA ARG A 214 -25.84 -2.68 6.97
C ARG A 214 -25.37 -3.21 5.62
N LYS A 215 -26.34 -3.65 4.82
CA LYS A 215 -26.17 -3.92 3.38
C LYS A 215 -25.69 -2.64 2.69
N GLY A 216 -24.87 -2.78 1.64
CA GLY A 216 -24.39 -1.65 0.86
C GLY A 216 -22.89 -1.66 0.61
N SER A 217 -22.42 -0.57 0.03
CA SER A 217 -21.02 -0.25 -0.23
C SER A 217 -20.27 0.20 1.03
N PHE A 218 -18.95 0.18 1.00
CA PHE A 218 -18.14 0.64 2.13
C PHE A 218 -18.41 2.08 2.57
N PRO A 219 -18.61 3.07 1.68
CA PRO A 219 -19.02 4.41 2.11
C PRO A 219 -20.28 4.39 2.98
N GLU A 220 -21.32 3.67 2.55
CA GLU A 220 -22.55 3.51 3.32
C GLU A 220 -22.30 2.80 4.65
N LYS A 221 -21.44 1.77 4.67
CA LYS A 221 -21.08 1.06 5.91
C LYS A 221 -20.30 1.93 6.90
N VAL A 222 -19.45 2.85 6.42
CA VAL A 222 -18.68 3.77 7.27
C VAL A 222 -19.59 4.82 7.91
N GLU A 223 -20.55 5.39 7.18
CA GLU A 223 -21.39 6.49 7.66
C GLU A 223 -22.38 6.21 8.82
N ALA A 224 -23.29 5.27 8.75
CA ALA A 224 -22.85 3.93 8.95
C ALA A 224 -22.38 3.71 10.41
N ALA A 225 -21.23 3.07 10.53
CA ALA A 225 -20.51 2.84 11.77
C ALA A 225 -20.34 4.11 12.62
N LYS A 226 -20.14 5.30 12.02
CA LYS A 226 -20.04 6.57 12.78
C LYS A 226 -21.27 6.87 13.63
N LEU A 227 -22.47 6.57 13.15
CA LEU A 227 -23.72 6.76 13.91
C LEU A 227 -23.85 5.77 15.09
N GLU A 228 -23.31 4.56 14.95
CA GLU A 228 -23.42 3.49 15.95
C GLU A 228 -22.32 3.60 17.01
N PHE A 229 -21.15 4.08 16.61
CA PHE A 229 -19.98 4.27 17.47
C PHE A 229 -19.55 5.74 17.45
N PRO A 230 -20.35 6.68 18.00
CA PRO A 230 -20.08 8.12 17.91
C PRO A 230 -18.79 8.55 18.64
N ASN A 231 -18.26 7.70 19.52
CA ASN A 231 -17.01 7.94 20.25
C ASN A 231 -15.79 7.27 19.61
N ALA A 232 -15.96 6.47 18.55
CA ALA A 232 -14.84 5.86 17.83
C ALA A 232 -14.23 6.86 16.84
N ASP A 233 -12.91 6.84 16.69
CA ASP A 233 -12.21 7.69 15.75
C ASP A 233 -12.22 7.08 14.34
N PHE A 234 -12.92 7.75 13.42
CA PHE A 234 -12.97 7.38 12.00
C PHE A 234 -12.15 8.32 11.12
N GLY A 235 -11.36 9.25 11.68
CA GLY A 235 -10.56 10.20 10.91
C GLY A 235 -9.63 9.51 9.90
N ASP A 236 -9.17 8.33 10.28
CA ASP A 236 -8.24 7.50 9.52
C ASP A 236 -8.90 6.43 8.63
N VAL A 237 -10.22 6.52 8.44
CA VAL A 237 -10.99 5.63 7.57
C VAL A 237 -11.33 6.33 6.27
N LYS A 238 -10.84 5.80 5.16
CA LYS A 238 -11.20 6.24 3.80
C LYS A 238 -11.98 5.13 3.11
N ALA A 239 -13.04 5.46 2.40
CA ALA A 239 -13.82 4.48 1.64
C ALA A 239 -14.29 5.07 0.32
N GLY A 240 -14.47 4.21 -0.68
CA GLY A 240 -14.85 4.63 -2.02
C GLY A 240 -15.27 3.48 -2.92
N LYS A 241 -15.55 3.78 -4.19
CA LYS A 241 -15.77 2.80 -5.26
C LYS A 241 -14.43 2.35 -5.82
N LEU A 242 -14.33 1.14 -6.33
CA LEU A 242 -13.05 0.60 -6.82
C LEU A 242 -12.40 1.50 -7.91
N ALA A 243 -13.22 2.15 -8.74
CA ALA A 243 -12.74 3.10 -9.76
C ALA A 243 -12.02 4.33 -9.17
N ASP A 244 -12.34 4.74 -7.95
CA ASP A 244 -11.74 5.90 -7.27
C ASP A 244 -10.54 5.55 -6.38
N LEU A 245 -10.22 4.25 -6.20
CA LEU A 245 -9.16 3.79 -5.30
C LEU A 245 -7.84 4.52 -5.54
N ARG A 246 -7.46 4.75 -6.80
CA ARG A 246 -6.19 5.41 -7.15
C ARG A 246 -6.14 6.89 -6.75
N SER A 247 -7.29 7.54 -6.60
CA SER A 247 -7.37 8.96 -6.21
C SER A 247 -6.90 9.19 -4.77
N MET A 248 -6.92 8.16 -3.93
CA MET A 248 -6.46 8.24 -2.55
C MET A 248 -4.94 8.18 -2.41
N LEU A 249 -4.22 7.77 -3.45
CA LEU A 249 -2.78 7.53 -3.38
C LEU A 249 -2.02 8.86 -3.32
N GLU A 250 -1.08 8.94 -2.39
CA GLU A 250 -0.29 10.14 -2.14
C GLU A 250 1.12 9.99 -2.71
N VAL A 251 1.68 11.10 -3.19
CA VAL A 251 3.07 11.15 -3.64
C VAL A 251 4.01 10.84 -2.47
N VAL A 252 4.97 9.96 -2.71
CA VAL A 252 6.05 9.65 -1.76
C VAL A 252 7.23 10.57 -2.04
N TYR A 253 7.51 11.45 -1.09
CA TYR A 253 8.61 12.42 -1.13
C TYR A 253 9.94 11.84 -0.62
#